data_AF-A0A9N9AUI2-F1
#
_entry.id   AF-A0A9N9AUI2-F1
#
_cell.length_a   1.000
_cell.length_b   1.000
_cell.length_c   1.000
_cell.angle_alpha   90.00
_cell.angle_beta   90.00
_cell.angle_gamma   90.00
#
_symmetry.space_group_name_H-M   'P 1'
#
loop_
_entity.id
_entity.type
_entity.pdbx_description
1 polymer ?
#
loop_
_entity_poly.entity_id
_entity_poly.type
_entity_poly.pdbx_seq_one_letter_code
_entity_poly.pdbx_strand_id
1 'polypeptide(L)'
;MSFPQQFTLLTSSILEETISLIQCDLGYYYIECHDKKSILRTPDVEDALRISNGKKSPPKSFILFRKSFQSSISEMCLKIERAQISKHATNMWGYIKESQPHLWHYFKQVSEEATDRYNNSNLKIFMFEYRSSENRQSRINPHNPHEYSVNDSLLDEFTFDSSGSDESSFDTSRLDSEEVKDLIFDLYPELL
;
A
#
# COMPACT_ATOMS: atom_id res chain seq x y z
N MET A 1 -13.42 5.06 -41.37
CA MET A 1 -12.01 5.06 -40.90
C MET A 1 -11.99 4.27 -39.62
N SER A 2 -11.44 3.05 -39.62
CA SER A 2 -11.25 2.25 -38.42
C SER A 2 -9.94 2.68 -37.76
N PHE A 3 -10.01 3.22 -36.54
CA PHE A 3 -8.81 3.47 -35.75
C PHE A 3 -8.16 2.13 -35.40
N PRO A 4 -6.82 2.01 -35.46
CA PRO A 4 -6.15 0.82 -34.96
C PRO A 4 -6.35 0.75 -33.45
N GLN A 5 -7.05 -0.29 -33.01
CA GLN A 5 -7.24 -0.60 -31.60
C GLN A 5 -5.87 -0.81 -30.95
N GLN A 6 -5.45 0.10 -30.05
CA GLN A 6 -4.15 0.02 -29.39
C GLN A 6 -4.33 -0.68 -28.05
N PHE A 7 -4.11 -1.99 -28.05
CA PHE A 7 -4.07 -2.76 -26.81
C PHE A 7 -2.68 -2.69 -26.20
N THR A 8 -2.58 -2.24 -24.95
CA THR A 8 -1.37 -2.44 -24.15
C THR A 8 -1.58 -3.67 -23.27
N LEU A 9 -0.70 -4.66 -23.44
CA LEU A 9 -0.71 -5.92 -22.70
C LEU A 9 0.45 -5.95 -21.70
N LEU A 10 0.15 -6.02 -20.41
CA LEU A 10 1.15 -6.28 -19.36
C LEU A 10 0.92 -7.68 -18.81
N THR A 11 1.97 -8.48 -18.69
CA THR A 11 1.82 -9.89 -18.34
C THR A 11 2.69 -10.24 -17.14
N SER A 12 2.13 -10.97 -16.18
CA SER A 12 2.87 -11.61 -15.10
C SER A 12 2.61 -13.12 -15.12
N SER A 13 3.67 -13.92 -15.08
CA SER A 13 3.59 -15.39 -15.09
C SER A 13 4.30 -15.99 -13.88
N ILE A 14 3.68 -16.99 -13.25
CA ILE A 14 4.33 -17.84 -12.24
C ILE A 14 3.92 -19.27 -12.53
N LEU A 15 4.91 -20.10 -12.93
CA LEU A 15 4.96 -21.56 -13.12
C LEU A 15 3.76 -22.30 -13.76
N GLU A 16 2.51 -21.92 -13.51
CA GLU A 16 1.28 -22.50 -14.09
C GLU A 16 0.24 -21.46 -14.54
N GLU A 17 0.32 -20.19 -14.11
CA GLU A 17 -0.71 -19.18 -14.39
C GLU A 17 -0.12 -17.90 -14.98
N THR A 18 -0.72 -17.44 -16.07
CA THR A 18 -0.37 -16.17 -16.72
C THR A 18 -1.54 -15.22 -16.54
N ILE A 19 -1.29 -14.10 -15.86
CA ILE A 19 -2.26 -13.04 -15.65
C ILE A 19 -1.81 -11.82 -16.44
N SER A 20 -2.72 -11.31 -17.26
CA SER A 20 -2.47 -10.16 -18.11
C SER A 20 -3.36 -8.98 -17.72
N LEU A 21 -2.83 -7.76 -17.78
CA LEU A 21 -3.59 -6.51 -17.77
C LEU A 21 -3.70 -6.02 -19.22
N ILE A 22 -4.92 -5.85 -19.72
CA ILE A 22 -5.22 -5.36 -21.06
C ILE A 22 -5.85 -3.98 -20.93
N GLN A 23 -5.22 -2.97 -21.51
CA GLN A 23 -5.85 -1.66 -21.71
C GLN A 23 -6.63 -1.67 -23.03
N CYS A 24 -7.87 -1.23 -22.99
CA CYS A 24 -8.71 -1.01 -24.18
C CYS A 24 -8.84 0.50 -24.47
N ASP A 25 -9.11 0.85 -25.73
CA ASP A 25 -9.20 2.25 -26.22
C ASP A 25 -10.19 3.16 -25.47
N LEU A 26 -11.16 2.57 -24.75
CA LEU A 26 -12.18 3.29 -23.97
C LEU A 26 -11.73 3.64 -22.54
N GLY A 27 -10.46 3.45 -22.20
CA GLY A 27 -9.94 3.73 -20.85
C GLY A 27 -10.31 2.66 -19.81
N TYR A 28 -10.88 1.53 -20.26
CA TYR A 28 -11.11 0.37 -19.41
C TYR A 28 -9.88 -0.54 -19.38
N TYR A 29 -9.61 -1.09 -18.20
CA TYR A 29 -8.59 -2.11 -18.01
C TYR A 29 -9.25 -3.44 -17.71
N TYR A 30 -8.70 -4.51 -18.27
CA TYR A 30 -9.16 -5.87 -18.03
C TYR A 30 -8.03 -6.69 -17.43
N ILE A 31 -8.36 -7.55 -16.49
CA ILE A 31 -7.50 -8.65 -16.06
C ILE A 31 -7.93 -9.89 -16.84
N GLU A 32 -6.99 -10.51 -17.55
CA GLU A 32 -7.19 -11.74 -18.31
C GLU A 32 -6.35 -12.87 -17.71
N CYS A 33 -6.95 -14.06 -17.59
CA CYS A 33 -6.27 -15.28 -17.18
C CYS A 33 -7.05 -16.51 -17.70
N HIS A 34 -6.37 -17.47 -18.34
CA HIS A 34 -6.98 -18.69 -18.92
C HIS A 34 -8.26 -18.43 -19.73
N ASP A 35 -8.19 -17.51 -20.70
CA ASP A 35 -9.31 -17.08 -21.57
C ASP A 35 -10.51 -16.44 -20.84
N LYS A 36 -10.43 -16.26 -19.53
CA LYS A 36 -11.39 -15.48 -18.75
C LYS A 36 -10.91 -14.05 -18.62
N LYS A 37 -11.87 -13.12 -18.60
CA LYS A 37 -11.62 -11.69 -18.44
C LYS A 37 -12.53 -11.12 -17.38
N SER A 38 -11.98 -10.22 -16.57
CA SER A 38 -12.72 -9.37 -15.65
C SER A 38 -12.31 -7.92 -15.86
N ILE A 39 -13.27 -7.00 -15.75
CA ILE A 39 -12.95 -5.57 -15.75
C ILE A 39 -12.22 -5.26 -14.44
N LEU A 40 -11.06 -4.62 -14.52
CA LEU A 40 -10.39 -4.06 -13.35
C LEU A 40 -11.17 -2.83 -12.90
N ARG A 41 -11.90 -2.96 -11.80
CA ARG A 41 -12.61 -1.84 -11.20
C ARG A 41 -11.61 -0.86 -10.60
N THR A 42 -11.65 0.39 -11.05
CA THR A 42 -10.87 1.49 -10.46
C THR A 42 -11.70 2.10 -9.32
N PRO A 43 -11.27 1.97 -8.05
CA PRO A 43 -12.02 2.50 -6.92
C PRO A 43 -12.00 4.03 -6.97
N ASP A 44 -13.08 4.65 -6.50
CA ASP A 44 -13.12 6.08 -6.25
C ASP A 44 -12.68 6.41 -4.80
N VAL A 45 -12.72 7.70 -4.45
CA VAL A 45 -12.32 8.17 -3.11
C VAL A 45 -13.25 7.64 -2.02
N GLU A 46 -14.55 7.49 -2.31
CA GLU A 46 -15.53 6.98 -1.36
C GLU A 46 -15.37 5.47 -1.13
N ASP A 47 -15.02 4.72 -2.17
CA ASP A 47 -14.61 3.32 -2.06
C ASP A 47 -13.39 3.18 -1.15
N ALA A 48 -12.38 4.02 -1.34
CA ALA A 48 -11.16 4.01 -0.53
C ALA A 48 -11.43 4.28 0.95
N LEU A 49 -12.29 5.26 1.27
CA LEU A 49 -12.72 5.59 2.64
C LEU A 49 -13.53 4.45 3.30
N ARG A 50 -14.34 3.74 2.52
CA ARG A 50 -15.19 2.64 3.02
C ARG A 50 -14.45 1.35 3.32
N ILE A 51 -13.25 1.13 2.78
CA ILE A 51 -12.47 -0.11 2.99
C ILE A 51 -12.26 -0.47 4.46
N SER A 52 -12.13 0.52 5.35
CA SER A 52 -12.00 0.32 6.80
C SER A 52 -13.17 0.89 7.60
N ASN A 53 -14.29 1.22 6.96
CA ASN A 53 -15.47 1.84 7.59
C ASN A 53 -15.10 3.06 8.47
N GLY A 54 -14.13 3.87 8.05
CA GLY A 54 -13.63 5.02 8.82
C GLY A 54 -12.88 4.68 10.13
N LYS A 55 -12.64 3.40 10.45
CA LYS A 55 -11.95 2.98 11.69
C LYS A 55 -10.43 3.11 11.61
N LYS A 56 -9.86 3.02 10.41
CA LYS A 56 -8.42 3.07 10.14
C LYS A 56 -8.17 4.03 8.99
N SER A 57 -6.95 4.55 8.93
CA SER A 57 -6.49 5.37 7.81
C SER A 57 -6.70 4.64 6.48
N PRO A 58 -7.08 5.35 5.40
CA PRO A 58 -7.26 4.75 4.09
C PRO A 58 -6.02 4.00 3.59
N PRO A 59 -6.21 2.93 2.81
CA PRO A 59 -5.10 2.14 2.28
C PRO A 59 -4.27 2.92 1.26
N LYS A 60 -2.96 2.65 1.24
CA LYS A 60 -2.04 3.17 0.21
C LYS A 60 -2.41 2.71 -1.20
N SER A 61 -1.96 3.43 -2.22
CA SER A 61 -2.24 3.18 -3.65
C SER A 61 -2.02 1.73 -4.11
N PHE A 62 -0.91 1.09 -3.71
CA PHE A 62 -0.68 -0.33 -4.02
C PHE A 62 -1.74 -1.25 -3.42
N ILE A 63 -2.20 -0.98 -2.20
CA ILE A 63 -3.21 -1.79 -1.52
C ILE A 63 -4.59 -1.61 -2.18
N LEU A 64 -4.92 -0.39 -2.63
CA LEU A 64 -6.11 -0.14 -3.45
C LEU A 64 -6.08 -0.94 -4.76
N PHE A 65 -4.95 -0.89 -5.48
CA PHE A 65 -4.76 -1.67 -6.69
C PHE A 65 -4.89 -3.17 -6.40
N ARG A 66 -4.19 -3.69 -5.38
CA ARG A 66 -4.21 -5.12 -5.02
C ARG A 66 -5.62 -5.62 -4.69
N LYS A 67 -6.43 -4.83 -3.99
CA LYS A 67 -7.84 -5.17 -3.71
C LYS A 67 -8.66 -5.27 -5.00
N SER A 68 -8.48 -4.32 -5.91
CA SER A 68 -9.16 -4.28 -7.21
C SER A 68 -8.75 -5.46 -8.10
N PHE A 69 -7.46 -5.76 -8.12
CA PHE A 69 -6.89 -6.91 -8.81
C PHE A 69 -7.45 -8.22 -8.24
N GLN A 70 -7.42 -8.40 -6.92
CA GLN A 70 -7.95 -9.59 -6.25
C GLN A 70 -9.45 -9.77 -6.53
N SER A 71 -10.24 -8.69 -6.50
CA SER A 71 -11.66 -8.73 -6.87
C SER A 71 -11.85 -9.24 -8.30
N SER A 72 -11.00 -8.79 -9.23
CA SER A 72 -11.05 -9.23 -10.63
C SER A 72 -10.74 -10.73 -10.78
N ILE A 73 -9.78 -11.24 -10.01
CA ILE A 73 -9.47 -12.68 -9.97
C ILE A 73 -10.64 -13.49 -9.39
N SER A 74 -11.25 -12.99 -8.30
CA SER A 74 -12.41 -13.63 -7.68
C SER A 74 -13.63 -13.67 -8.61
N GLU A 75 -13.87 -12.60 -9.38
CA GLU A 75 -14.95 -12.54 -10.39
C GLU A 75 -14.77 -13.57 -11.51
N MET A 76 -13.54 -13.95 -11.85
CA MET A 76 -13.26 -15.02 -12.83
C MET A 76 -13.43 -16.45 -12.26
N CYS A 77 -13.75 -16.59 -10.97
CA CYS A 77 -13.86 -17.87 -10.26
C CYS A 77 -12.62 -18.75 -10.45
N LEU A 78 -11.42 -18.14 -10.43
CA LEU A 78 -10.15 -18.86 -10.53
C LEU A 78 -9.71 -19.35 -9.15
N LYS A 79 -9.15 -20.56 -9.07
CA LYS A 79 -8.64 -21.15 -7.84
C LYS A 79 -7.16 -20.84 -7.65
N ILE A 80 -6.82 -19.55 -7.66
CA ILE A 80 -5.45 -19.07 -7.47
C ILE A 80 -5.14 -18.95 -5.98
N GLU A 81 -4.01 -19.48 -5.55
CA GLU A 81 -3.56 -19.30 -4.17
C GLU A 81 -3.30 -17.83 -3.83
N ARG A 82 -3.62 -17.42 -2.59
CA ARG A 82 -3.43 -16.04 -2.12
C ARG A 82 -1.99 -15.55 -2.29
N ALA A 83 -1.00 -16.41 -2.09
CA ALA A 83 0.41 -16.07 -2.26
C ALA A 83 0.72 -15.69 -3.73
N GLN A 84 0.18 -16.45 -4.69
CA GLN A 84 0.35 -16.20 -6.12
C GLN A 84 -0.34 -14.89 -6.54
N ILE A 85 -1.57 -14.64 -6.09
CA ILE A 85 -2.28 -13.37 -6.34
C ILE A 85 -1.44 -12.19 -5.87
N SER A 86 -0.83 -12.31 -4.70
CA SER A 86 0.01 -11.25 -4.10
C SER A 86 1.25 -10.98 -4.94
N LYS A 87 1.93 -12.03 -5.41
CA LYS A 87 3.12 -11.93 -6.25
C LYS A 87 2.78 -11.34 -7.63
N HIS A 88 1.70 -11.79 -8.25
CA HIS A 88 1.21 -11.22 -9.51
C HIS A 88 0.82 -9.75 -9.37
N ALA A 89 0.13 -9.37 -8.30
CA ALA A 89 -0.21 -7.97 -8.05
C ALA A 89 1.04 -7.10 -7.89
N THR A 90 2.07 -7.56 -7.17
CA THR A 90 3.34 -6.83 -7.03
C THR A 90 4.03 -6.64 -8.39
N ASN A 91 4.15 -7.72 -9.17
CA ASN A 91 4.77 -7.65 -10.50
C ASN A 91 3.99 -6.71 -11.44
N MET A 92 2.67 -6.85 -11.50
CA MET A 92 1.80 -6.02 -12.30
C MET A 92 1.88 -4.55 -11.89
N TRP A 93 1.96 -4.27 -10.59
CA TRP A 93 2.14 -2.92 -10.08
C TRP A 93 3.47 -2.29 -10.50
N GLY A 94 4.55 -3.08 -10.51
CA GLY A 94 5.84 -2.67 -11.07
C GLY A 94 5.69 -2.24 -12.53
N TYR A 95 5.07 -3.08 -13.36
CA TYR A 95 4.81 -2.75 -14.76
C TYR A 95 3.91 -1.52 -14.93
N ILE A 96 2.86 -1.37 -14.13
CA ILE A 96 1.95 -0.21 -14.20
C ILE A 96 2.72 1.10 -13.95
N LYS A 97 3.65 1.13 -12.98
CA LYS A 97 4.47 2.33 -12.71
C LYS A 97 5.29 2.76 -13.92
N GLU A 98 5.85 1.80 -14.64
CA GLU A 98 6.76 2.07 -15.76
C GLU A 98 6.02 2.33 -17.07
N SER A 99 4.96 1.56 -17.35
CA SER A 99 4.31 1.52 -18.66
C SER A 99 2.95 2.23 -18.72
N GLN A 100 2.31 2.45 -17.57
CA GLN A 100 0.94 2.98 -17.48
C GLN A 100 0.85 4.10 -16.42
N PRO A 101 1.59 5.21 -16.61
CA PRO A 101 1.74 6.24 -15.58
C PRO A 101 0.41 6.89 -15.18
N HIS A 102 -0.54 7.01 -16.11
CA HIS A 102 -1.86 7.57 -15.82
C HIS A 102 -2.67 6.69 -14.85
N LEU A 103 -2.63 5.35 -15.01
CA LEU A 103 -3.28 4.43 -14.08
C LEU A 103 -2.59 4.46 -12.71
N TRP A 104 -1.25 4.51 -12.70
CA TRP A 104 -0.49 4.66 -11.47
C TRP A 104 -0.85 5.95 -10.72
N HIS A 105 -0.86 7.08 -11.42
CA HIS A 105 -1.23 8.39 -10.87
C HIS A 105 -2.67 8.40 -10.36
N TYR A 106 -3.60 7.76 -11.06
CA TYR A 106 -4.99 7.64 -10.61
C TYR A 106 -5.08 6.98 -9.22
N PHE A 107 -4.48 5.80 -9.04
CA PHE A 107 -4.50 5.10 -7.75
C PHE A 107 -3.76 5.88 -6.65
N LYS A 108 -2.71 6.62 -7.01
CA LYS A 108 -1.99 7.51 -6.10
C LYS A 108 -2.89 8.66 -5.63
N GLN A 109 -3.52 9.37 -6.57
CA GLN A 109 -4.42 10.49 -6.28
C GLN A 109 -5.60 10.05 -5.40
N VAL A 110 -6.26 8.94 -5.74
CA VAL A 110 -7.38 8.42 -4.94
C VAL A 110 -6.94 8.11 -3.51
N SER A 111 -5.77 7.49 -3.33
CA SER A 111 -5.22 7.17 -2.02
C SER A 111 -4.89 8.41 -1.20
N GLU A 112 -4.27 9.42 -1.81
CA GLU A 112 -3.88 10.68 -1.15
C GLU A 112 -5.12 11.49 -0.78
N GLU A 113 -6.05 11.69 -1.71
CA GLU A 113 -7.28 12.43 -1.46
C GLU A 113 -8.15 11.77 -0.37
N ALA A 114 -8.25 10.44 -0.38
CA ALA A 114 -8.94 9.71 0.70
C ALA A 114 -8.26 9.95 2.04
N THR A 115 -6.92 9.93 2.08
CA THR A 115 -6.13 10.18 3.31
C THR A 115 -6.35 11.60 3.83
N ASP A 116 -6.35 12.60 2.95
CA ASP A 116 -6.61 14.00 3.30
C ASP A 116 -8.03 14.18 3.86
N ARG A 117 -9.04 13.61 3.20
CA ARG A 117 -10.42 13.63 3.71
C ARG A 117 -10.53 12.96 5.07
N TYR A 118 -9.89 11.80 5.24
CA TYR A 118 -9.87 11.09 6.51
C TYR A 118 -9.24 11.97 7.61
N ASN A 119 -8.08 12.58 7.35
CA ASN A 119 -7.40 13.44 8.31
C ASN A 119 -8.24 14.68 8.68
N ASN A 120 -8.85 15.33 7.70
CA ASN A 120 -9.72 16.49 7.91
C ASN A 120 -10.95 16.14 8.76
N SER A 121 -11.52 14.95 8.57
CA SER A 121 -12.66 14.47 9.36
C SER A 121 -12.28 14.03 10.78
N ASN A 122 -11.01 13.67 11.00
CA ASN A 122 -10.49 13.15 12.26
C ASN A 122 -9.57 14.13 13.00
N LEU A 123 -9.64 15.43 12.68
CA LEU A 123 -8.87 16.47 13.38
C LEU A 123 -9.18 16.42 14.87
N LYS A 124 -8.23 15.91 15.66
CA LYS A 124 -8.25 16.02 17.11
C LYS A 124 -7.75 17.41 17.47
N ILE A 125 -8.65 18.26 17.96
CA ILE A 125 -8.27 19.53 18.58
C ILE A 125 -7.55 19.19 19.89
N PHE A 126 -6.22 19.31 19.91
CA PHE A 126 -5.47 19.28 21.15
C PHE A 126 -5.65 20.63 21.84
N MET A 127 -6.56 20.68 22.81
CA MET A 127 -6.58 21.79 23.75
C MET A 127 -5.32 21.68 24.61
N PHE A 128 -4.32 22.51 24.31
CA PHE A 128 -3.26 22.78 25.28
C PHE A 128 -3.91 23.45 26.49
N GLU A 129 -4.12 22.69 27.57
CA GLU A 129 -4.33 23.30 28.87
C GLU A 129 -3.08 24.13 29.18
N TYR A 130 -3.24 25.45 29.10
CA TYR A 130 -2.27 26.38 29.61
C TYR A 130 -2.25 26.20 31.13
N ARG A 131 -1.39 25.31 31.63
CA ARG A 131 -1.07 25.29 33.06
C ARG A 131 -0.31 26.57 33.35
N SER A 132 -1.05 27.58 33.80
CA SER A 132 -0.50 28.80 34.38
C SER A 132 0.59 28.42 35.38
N SER A 133 1.81 28.83 35.05
CA SER A 133 3.01 28.65 35.85
C SER A 133 2.94 29.49 37.11
N GLU A 134 2.23 28.99 38.13
CA GLU A 134 2.38 29.53 39.48
C GLU A 134 3.55 28.83 40.20
N ASN A 135 4.64 29.58 40.27
CA ASN A 135 5.61 29.63 41.36
C ASN A 135 6.07 28.30 41.99
N ARG A 136 7.21 27.79 41.50
CA ARG A 136 8.25 27.23 42.39
C ARG A 136 9.62 27.75 41.98
N GLN A 137 10.13 28.69 42.77
CA GLN A 137 11.50 29.18 42.73
C GLN A 137 12.51 28.04 42.95
N SER A 138 13.29 27.78 41.90
CA SER A 138 14.75 27.61 41.88
C SER A 138 15.44 26.82 43.00
N ARG A 139 16.00 25.66 42.63
CA ARG A 139 17.40 25.34 42.92
C ARG A 139 18.11 24.87 41.66
N ILE A 140 19.01 25.72 41.20
CA ILE A 140 20.00 25.46 40.17
C ILE A 140 21.07 24.56 40.80
N ASN A 141 21.45 23.48 40.12
CA ASN A 141 22.84 23.03 40.17
C ASN A 141 23.26 22.48 38.80
N PRO A 142 24.43 22.89 38.27
CA PRO A 142 24.81 22.63 36.88
C PRO A 142 25.75 21.42 36.77
N HIS A 143 25.34 20.36 36.07
CA HIS A 143 26.23 19.49 35.29
C HIS A 143 25.44 18.33 34.66
N ASN A 144 25.32 18.32 33.34
CA ASN A 144 26.03 17.40 32.42
C ASN A 144 25.26 17.33 31.09
N PRO A 145 25.84 17.71 29.94
CA PRO A 145 25.15 17.65 28.66
C PRO A 145 25.33 16.24 28.07
N HIS A 146 24.23 15.50 27.94
CA HIS A 146 24.14 14.45 26.93
C HIS A 146 22.96 14.77 26.02
N GLU A 147 23.32 15.42 24.91
CA GLU A 147 22.46 15.62 23.75
C GLU A 147 22.02 14.25 23.21
N TYR A 148 20.72 14.03 23.17
CA TYR A 148 20.11 13.16 22.18
C TYR A 148 19.14 14.01 21.36
N SER A 149 19.68 14.56 20.27
CA SER A 149 18.92 15.09 19.16
C SER A 149 18.34 13.91 18.37
N VAL A 150 17.06 13.62 18.57
CA VAL A 150 16.33 12.68 17.70
C VAL A 150 15.99 13.44 16.43
N ASN A 151 16.80 13.24 15.40
CA ASN A 151 16.48 13.62 14.04
C ASN A 151 15.29 12.78 13.57
N ASP A 152 14.11 13.38 13.52
CA ASP A 152 12.94 12.84 12.83
C ASP A 152 12.90 13.45 11.42
N SER A 153 13.73 12.89 10.54
CA SER A 153 13.66 13.08 9.08
C SER A 153 14.62 12.09 8.42
N LEU A 154 14.10 11.40 7.41
CA LEU A 154 14.75 10.55 6.40
C LEU A 154 14.46 9.05 6.55
N LEU A 155 13.43 8.61 5.83
CA LEU A 155 13.49 7.41 4.99
C LEU A 155 12.54 7.62 3.81
N ASP A 156 12.88 8.64 3.02
CA ASP A 156 12.63 8.61 1.58
C ASP A 156 13.94 8.12 0.94
N GLU A 157 13.84 7.47 -0.21
CA GLU A 157 14.95 6.91 -1.01
C GLU A 157 15.25 5.41 -0.82
N PHE A 158 14.39 4.56 -1.37
CA PHE A 158 14.82 3.26 -1.91
C PHE A 158 15.33 3.48 -3.34
N THR A 159 16.60 3.82 -3.48
CA THR A 159 17.35 3.62 -4.72
C THR A 159 17.72 2.14 -4.82
N PHE A 160 17.19 1.48 -5.84
CA PHE A 160 17.58 0.12 -6.21
C PHE A 160 18.86 0.23 -7.04
N ASP A 161 20.01 0.10 -6.38
CA ASP A 161 21.28 -0.04 -7.09
C ASP A 161 21.57 -1.52 -7.31
N SER A 162 21.65 -1.88 -8.58
CA SER A 162 21.76 -3.24 -9.07
C SER A 162 23.23 -3.59 -9.30
N SER A 163 23.94 -4.05 -8.26
CA SER A 163 25.11 -4.92 -8.42
C SER A 163 25.56 -5.50 -7.08
N GLY A 164 25.70 -6.82 -6.99
CA GLY A 164 26.40 -7.46 -5.87
C GLY A 164 25.70 -8.73 -5.38
N SER A 165 26.10 -9.86 -5.95
CA SER A 165 25.99 -11.18 -5.34
C SER A 165 26.56 -11.18 -3.92
N ASP A 166 25.78 -11.63 -2.93
CA ASP A 166 26.29 -12.39 -1.78
C ASP A 166 25.14 -13.05 -1.01
N GLU A 167 25.31 -14.34 -0.74
CA GLU A 167 24.40 -15.18 0.05
C GLU A 167 24.38 -14.68 1.51
N SER A 168 23.23 -14.17 1.96
CA SER A 168 22.99 -13.92 3.38
C SER A 168 21.84 -14.79 3.88
N SER A 169 22.20 -15.71 4.77
CA SER A 169 21.31 -16.52 5.59
C SER A 169 20.28 -15.65 6.30
N PHE A 170 19.01 -15.74 5.89
CA PHE A 170 17.89 -15.10 6.59
C PHE A 170 17.71 -15.72 7.97
N ASP A 171 18.02 -14.95 9.01
CA ASP A 171 17.78 -15.32 10.40
C ASP A 171 16.28 -15.22 10.71
N THR A 172 15.62 -16.38 10.78
CA THR A 172 14.19 -16.51 11.04
C THR A 172 13.82 -16.34 12.52
N SER A 173 14.79 -16.17 13.43
CA SER A 173 14.54 -16.04 14.87
C SER A 173 13.73 -14.80 15.26
N ARG A 174 13.69 -13.78 14.38
CA ARG A 174 12.90 -12.55 14.58
C ARG A 174 11.39 -12.72 14.35
N LEU A 175 10.95 -13.79 13.69
CA LEU A 175 9.52 -14.03 13.45
C LEU A 175 8.80 -14.60 14.69
N ASP A 176 9.54 -15.05 15.69
CA ASP A 176 8.98 -15.66 16.90
C ASP A 176 8.88 -14.71 18.10
N SER A 177 9.28 -13.44 17.95
CA SER A 177 9.19 -12.46 19.05
C SER A 177 7.73 -12.12 19.37
N GLU A 178 7.42 -11.95 20.66
CA GLU A 178 6.07 -11.61 21.11
C GLU A 178 5.58 -10.28 20.50
N GLU A 179 6.47 -9.32 20.26
CA GLU A 179 6.14 -8.04 19.61
C GLU A 179 5.60 -8.22 18.16
N VAL A 180 6.11 -9.21 17.42
CA VAL A 180 5.63 -9.50 16.06
C VAL A 180 4.30 -10.27 16.11
N LYS A 181 4.11 -11.13 17.11
CA LYS A 181 2.85 -11.86 17.32
C LYS A 181 1.72 -10.92 17.72
N ASP A 182 1.98 -9.96 18.61
CA ASP A 182 1.00 -8.96 19.02
C ASP A 182 0.61 -8.03 17.86
N LEU A 183 1.57 -7.64 17.02
CA LEU A 183 1.30 -6.87 15.81
C LEU A 183 0.43 -7.65 14.80
N ILE A 184 0.62 -8.97 14.70
CA ILE A 184 -0.20 -9.84 13.84
C ILE A 184 -1.62 -10.02 14.42
N PHE A 185 -1.74 -10.17 15.75
CA PHE A 185 -3.01 -10.28 16.46
C PHE A 185 -3.86 -9.01 16.33
N ASP A 186 -3.26 -7.84 16.49
CA ASP A 186 -3.96 -6.54 16.37
C ASP A 186 -4.39 -6.21 14.94
N LEU A 187 -3.71 -6.78 13.95
CA LEU A 187 -4.05 -6.60 12.54
C LEU A 187 -5.11 -7.59 12.04
N TYR A 188 -5.24 -8.76 12.66
CA TYR A 188 -6.15 -9.83 12.24
C TYR A 188 -6.78 -10.59 13.43
N PRO A 189 -7.77 -10.00 14.12
CA PRO A 189 -8.41 -10.64 15.28
C PRO A 189 -9.27 -11.87 14.94
N GLU A 190 -9.51 -12.14 13.65
CA GLU A 190 -10.37 -13.25 13.18
C GLU A 190 -9.61 -14.54 12.87
N LEU A 191 -8.34 -14.64 13.26
CA LEU A 191 -7.51 -15.84 13.13
C LEU A 191 -7.49 -16.71 14.42
N LEU A 192 -8.47 -16.49 15.32
CA LEU A 192 -8.79 -17.35 16.46
C LEU A 192 -10.13 -18.07 16.24
#